data_AF-A0A1A2AV30-F1
#
_entry.id   AF-A0A1A2AV30-F1
#
_cell.length_a   1.000
_cell.length_b   1.000
_cell.length_c   1.000
_cell.angle_alpha   90.00
_cell.angle_beta   90.00
_cell.angle_gamma   90.00
#
_symmetry.space_group_name_H-M   'P 1'
#
loop_
_entity.id
_entity.type
_entity.pdbx_description
1 polymer ?
#
loop_
_entity_poly.entity_id
_entity_poly.type
_entity_poly.pdbx_seq_one_letter_code
_entity_poly.pdbx_strand_id
1 'polypeptide(L)'
;MVSYLMIRPTESRTKEYRAAGVWRGVGPIGDLRRWRDESPQALAISAFGASGAPVLINYRGYASLVERFSGARYELGVLQGHVVAIQLPNCWQALVLYQAVPR
;
A
#
# COMPACT_ATOMS: atom_id res chain seq x y z
N MET A 1 11.02 -21.27 21.50
CA MET A 1 10.43 -21.11 20.16
C MET A 1 9.12 -20.37 20.33
N VAL A 2 9.08 -19.06 20.03
CA VAL A 2 7.85 -18.27 20.23
C VAL A 2 6.89 -18.61 19.10
N SER A 3 5.88 -19.44 19.41
CA SER A 3 4.72 -19.64 18.54
C SER A 3 3.96 -18.32 18.49
N TYR A 4 4.13 -17.55 17.41
CA TYR A 4 3.18 -16.49 17.08
C TYR A 4 1.82 -17.17 16.92
N LEU A 5 0.89 -16.90 17.85
CA LEU A 5 -0.50 -17.32 17.71
C LEU A 5 -1.05 -16.61 16.48
N MET A 6 -0.99 -17.27 15.32
CA MET A 6 -1.53 -16.73 14.10
C MET A 6 -3.05 -16.82 14.19
N ILE A 7 -3.67 -15.78 14.73
CA ILE A 7 -5.13 -15.65 14.76
C ILE A 7 -5.59 -15.58 13.29
N ARG A 8 -6.18 -16.67 12.80
CA ARG A 8 -6.84 -16.72 11.50
C ARG A 8 -8.34 -16.92 11.70
N PRO A 9 -9.18 -16.26 10.88
CA PRO A 9 -10.61 -16.54 10.85
C PRO A 9 -10.85 -17.99 10.43
N THR A 10 -11.97 -18.57 10.88
CA THR A 10 -12.40 -19.89 10.39
C THR A 10 -12.75 -19.82 8.91
N GLU A 11 -12.71 -20.97 8.22
CA GLU A 11 -13.08 -21.03 6.80
C GLU A 11 -14.53 -20.61 6.56
N SER A 12 -15.45 -21.04 7.43
CA SER A 12 -16.87 -20.66 7.37
C SER A 12 -17.03 -19.14 7.42
N ARG A 13 -16.36 -18.49 8.38
CA ARG A 13 -16.39 -17.03 8.52
C ARG A 13 -15.76 -16.33 7.31
N THR A 14 -14.68 -16.89 6.77
CA THR A 14 -14.04 -16.38 5.55
C THR A 14 -14.97 -16.44 4.35
N LYS A 15 -15.72 -17.54 4.16
CA LYS A 15 -16.70 -17.69 3.07
C LYS A 15 -17.84 -16.67 3.22
N GLU A 16 -18.37 -16.51 4.43
CA GLU A 16 -19.43 -15.56 4.75
C GLU A 16 -19.04 -14.11 4.39
N TYR A 17 -17.89 -13.62 4.87
CA TYR A 17 -17.44 -12.25 4.59
C TYR A 17 -17.13 -11.99 3.12
N ARG A 18 -16.65 -13.01 2.38
CA ARG A 18 -16.44 -12.90 0.93
C ARG A 18 -17.76 -12.88 0.17
N ALA A 19 -18.71 -13.75 0.52
CA ALA A 19 -20.04 -13.79 -0.10
C ALA A 19 -20.83 -12.50 0.15
N ALA A 20 -20.67 -11.91 1.33
CA ALA A 20 -21.26 -10.61 1.68
C ALA A 20 -20.53 -9.41 1.03
N GLY A 21 -19.43 -9.62 0.29
CA GLY A 21 -18.65 -8.56 -0.36
C GLY A 21 -17.82 -7.69 0.59
N VAL A 22 -17.83 -7.97 1.90
CA VAL A 22 -17.06 -7.24 2.91
C VAL A 22 -15.56 -7.48 2.72
N TRP A 23 -15.17 -8.74 2.49
CA TRP A 23 -13.79 -9.09 2.15
C TRP A 23 -13.65 -9.22 0.63
N ARG A 24 -13.11 -8.15 0.03
CA ARG A 24 -12.84 -8.11 -1.40
C ARG A 24 -11.63 -8.96 -1.76
N GLY A 25 -11.61 -9.50 -2.97
CA GLY A 25 -10.46 -10.20 -3.55
C GLY A 25 -9.32 -9.28 -4.01
N VAL A 26 -9.51 -7.97 -3.89
CA VAL A 26 -8.51 -6.96 -4.26
C VAL A 26 -8.15 -6.14 -3.02
N GLY A 27 -6.84 -5.91 -2.85
CA GLY A 27 -6.32 -5.06 -1.78
C GLY A 27 -6.02 -3.64 -2.25
N PRO A 28 -5.44 -2.80 -1.37
CA PRO A 28 -5.13 -1.40 -1.67
C PRO A 28 -4.26 -1.18 -2.91
N ILE A 29 -3.34 -2.09 -3.23
CA ILE A 29 -2.52 -2.02 -4.46
C ILE A 29 -3.38 -2.26 -5.71
N GLY A 30 -4.36 -3.16 -5.62
CA GLY A 30 -5.33 -3.39 -6.70
C GLY A 30 -6.16 -2.14 -6.95
N ASP A 31 -6.62 -1.48 -5.89
CA ASP A 31 -7.35 -0.21 -5.99
C ASP A 31 -6.46 0.90 -6.62
N LEU A 32 -5.17 0.99 -6.25
CA LEU A 32 -4.23 1.93 -6.86
C LEU A 32 -4.03 1.66 -8.37
N ARG A 33 -3.85 0.39 -8.77
CA ARG A 33 -3.71 0.02 -10.18
C ARG A 33 -4.97 0.36 -10.97
N ARG A 34 -6.15 0.10 -10.41
CA ARG A 34 -7.42 0.48 -11.00
C ARG A 34 -7.48 1.99 -11.26
N TRP A 35 -7.19 2.82 -10.27
CA TRP A 35 -7.25 4.28 -10.43
C TRP A 35 -6.15 4.85 -11.32
N ARG A 36 -4.96 4.21 -11.37
CA ARG A 36 -3.93 4.52 -12.36
C ARG A 36 -4.44 4.34 -13.78
N ASP A 37 -5.23 3.31 -14.03
CA ASP A 37 -5.71 2.96 -15.37
C ASP A 37 -6.98 3.75 -15.74
N GLU A 38 -7.92 3.92 -14.81
CA GLU A 38 -9.17 4.65 -15.03
C GLU A 38 -8.98 6.18 -15.08
N SER A 39 -8.17 6.73 -14.16
CA SER A 39 -8.03 8.18 -13.96
C SER A 39 -6.58 8.60 -13.70
N PRO A 40 -5.64 8.32 -14.62
CA PRO A 40 -4.20 8.49 -14.39
C PRO A 40 -3.77 9.90 -13.95
N GLN A 41 -4.47 10.92 -14.44
CA GLN A 41 -4.14 12.33 -14.19
C GLN A 41 -4.90 12.93 -13.00
N ALA A 42 -5.87 12.21 -12.43
CA ALA A 42 -6.58 12.68 -11.25
C ALA A 42 -5.63 12.71 -10.04
N LEU A 43 -5.80 13.72 -9.20
CA LEU A 43 -5.00 13.92 -7.99
C LEU A 43 -5.24 12.77 -7.00
N ALA A 44 -4.17 12.08 -6.60
CA ALA A 44 -4.21 11.00 -5.63
C ALA A 44 -3.70 11.43 -4.25
N ILE A 45 -2.65 12.26 -4.23
CA ILE A 45 -2.02 12.75 -3.00
C ILE A 45 -1.85 14.26 -3.09
N SER A 46 -2.24 14.94 -2.02
CA SER A 46 -1.80 16.28 -1.66
C SER A 46 -1.25 16.20 -0.24
N ALA A 47 0.07 16.36 -0.07
CA ALA A 47 0.72 16.19 1.23
C ALA A 47 1.88 17.17 1.39
N PHE A 48 2.34 17.37 2.64
CA PHE A 48 3.43 18.30 2.92
C PHE A 48 4.74 17.89 2.23
N GLY A 49 5.36 18.86 1.55
CA GLY A 49 6.72 18.78 1.02
C GLY A 49 7.75 19.43 1.93
N ALA A 50 9.03 19.18 1.67
CA ALA A 50 10.14 19.72 2.47
C ALA A 50 10.24 21.26 2.41
N SER A 51 9.73 21.89 1.33
CA SER A 51 9.73 23.34 1.14
C SER A 51 8.49 24.05 1.73
N GLY A 52 7.60 23.32 2.42
CA GLY A 52 6.34 23.85 2.95
C GLY A 52 5.19 23.92 1.94
N ALA A 53 5.47 23.91 0.64
CA ALA A 53 4.45 23.76 -0.40
C ALA A 53 3.93 22.30 -0.47
N PRO A 54 2.64 22.09 -0.79
CA PRO A 54 2.11 20.74 -0.96
C PRO A 54 2.70 20.07 -2.19
N VAL A 55 3.10 18.80 -2.03
CA VAL A 55 3.45 17.92 -3.14
C VAL A 55 2.17 17.29 -3.67
N LEU A 56 1.88 17.55 -4.94
CA LEU A 56 0.73 17.00 -5.64
C LEU A 56 1.17 15.82 -6.51
N ILE A 57 0.56 14.66 -6.31
CA ILE A 57 0.88 13.43 -7.04
C ILE A 57 -0.43 12.87 -7.61
N ASN A 58 -0.49 12.69 -8.92
CA ASN A 58 -1.60 12.02 -9.59
C ASN A 58 -1.49 10.48 -9.46
N TYR A 59 -2.56 9.75 -9.79
CA TYR A 59 -2.56 8.29 -9.67
C TYR A 59 -1.45 7.59 -10.49
N ARG A 60 -1.10 8.12 -11.68
CA ARG A 60 0.02 7.61 -12.47
C ARG A 60 1.37 7.75 -11.75
N GLY A 61 1.64 8.94 -11.22
CA GLY A 61 2.84 9.23 -10.45
C GLY A 61 2.90 8.40 -9.18
N TYR A 62 1.76 8.26 -8.50
CA TYR A 62 1.68 7.49 -7.26
C TYR A 62 2.00 6.01 -7.51
N ALA A 63 1.38 5.39 -8.52
CA ALA A 63 1.70 4.02 -8.90
C ALA A 63 3.18 3.86 -9.27
N SER A 64 3.74 4.79 -10.05
CA SER A 64 5.15 4.75 -10.45
C SER A 64 6.12 4.82 -9.25
N LEU A 65 5.80 5.65 -8.25
CA LEU A 65 6.58 5.74 -7.02
C LEU A 65 6.49 4.47 -6.18
N VAL A 66 5.31 3.87 -6.07
CA VAL A 66 5.12 2.59 -5.36
C VAL A 66 5.94 1.49 -6.03
N GLU A 67 5.90 1.37 -7.35
CA GLU A 67 6.71 0.40 -8.10
C GLU A 67 8.21 0.59 -7.83
N ARG A 68 8.68 1.85 -7.91
CA ARG A 68 10.09 2.19 -7.66
C ARG A 68 10.52 1.83 -6.23
N PHE A 69 9.69 2.13 -5.24
CA PHE A 69 10.01 1.89 -3.83
C PHE A 69 9.96 0.39 -3.51
N SER A 70 9.01 -0.36 -4.07
CA SER A 70 8.97 -1.81 -3.94
C SER A 70 10.20 -2.47 -4.56
N GLY A 71 10.64 -2.02 -5.75
CA GLY A 71 11.85 -2.53 -6.40
C GLY A 71 13.12 -2.28 -5.56
N ALA A 72 13.33 -1.04 -5.12
CA ALA A 72 14.51 -0.68 -4.32
C ALA A 72 14.61 -1.48 -3.00
N ARG A 73 13.48 -1.87 -2.41
CA ARG A 73 13.48 -2.67 -1.19
C ARG A 73 13.98 -4.09 -1.38
N TYR A 74 13.67 -4.69 -2.52
CA TYR A 74 14.18 -5.99 -2.87
C TYR A 74 15.71 -5.95 -2.97
N GLU A 75 16.25 -4.89 -3.58
CA GLU A 75 17.70 -4.63 -3.65
C GLU A 75 18.34 -4.42 -2.27
N LEU A 76 17.58 -3.85 -1.32
CA LEU A 76 18.00 -3.68 0.08
C LEU A 76 17.80 -4.94 0.95
N GLY A 77 17.35 -6.08 0.37
CA GLY A 77 17.13 -7.34 1.09
C GLY A 77 15.87 -7.36 1.97
N VAL A 78 14.95 -6.41 1.80
CA VAL A 78 13.65 -6.41 2.49
C VAL A 78 12.66 -7.24 1.69
N LEU A 79 12.45 -8.48 2.13
CA LEU A 79 11.68 -9.50 1.42
C LEU A 79 10.24 -9.65 1.95
N GLN A 80 9.43 -10.39 1.20
CA GLN A 80 8.09 -10.78 1.61
C GLN A 80 8.13 -11.54 2.95
N GLY A 81 7.21 -11.18 3.85
CA GLY A 81 7.13 -11.77 5.20
C GLY A 81 7.98 -11.05 6.25
N HIS A 82 8.89 -10.16 5.84
CA HIS A 82 9.57 -9.28 6.79
C HIS A 82 8.61 -8.22 7.35
N VAL A 83 8.78 -7.89 8.63
CA VAL A 83 8.07 -6.79 9.28
C VAL A 83 8.83 -5.50 9.04
N VAL A 84 8.15 -4.48 8.51
CA VAL A 84 8.73 -3.15 8.29
C VAL A 84 8.06 -2.16 9.22
N ALA A 85 8.84 -1.55 10.12
CA ALA A 85 8.38 -0.42 10.93
C ALA A 85 8.53 0.88 10.11
N ILE A 86 7.47 1.67 10.03
CA ILE A 86 7.46 2.98 9.37
C ILE A 86 7.21 4.05 10.43
N GLN A 87 8.17 4.99 10.57
CA GLN A 87 8.01 6.20 11.37
C GLN A 87 8.37 7.40 10.50
N LEU A 88 7.34 8.09 10.02
CA LEU A 88 7.48 9.28 9.18
C LEU A 88 6.39 10.29 9.57
N PRO A 89 6.62 11.60 9.37
CA PRO A 89 5.55 12.59 9.49
C PRO A 89 4.51 12.40 8.38
N ASN A 90 3.45 13.23 8.41
CA ASN A 90 2.38 13.26 7.39
C ASN A 90 2.88 13.84 6.03
N CYS A 91 3.88 13.20 5.45
CA CYS A 91 4.52 13.53 4.17
C CYS A 91 4.10 12.53 3.08
N TRP A 92 4.31 12.88 1.82
CA TRP A 92 3.90 12.02 0.70
C TRP A 92 4.65 10.66 0.70
N GLN A 93 5.88 10.61 1.20
CA GLN A 93 6.69 9.38 1.25
C GLN A 93 6.05 8.31 2.15
N ALA A 94 5.40 8.73 3.25
CA ALA A 94 4.71 7.80 4.15
C ALA A 94 3.60 7.04 3.40
N LEU A 95 2.81 7.75 2.59
CA LEU A 95 1.73 7.17 1.80
C LEU A 95 2.27 6.17 0.76
N VAL A 96 3.38 6.51 0.08
CA VAL A 96 4.05 5.59 -0.86
C VAL A 96 4.56 4.34 -0.17
N LEU A 97 5.19 4.47 1.00
CA LEU A 97 5.72 3.31 1.74
C LEU A 97 4.62 2.38 2.23
N TYR A 98 3.47 2.90 2.69
CA TYR A 98 2.34 2.06 3.10
C TYR A 98 1.82 1.16 1.97
N GLN A 99 1.90 1.60 0.71
CA GLN A 99 1.52 0.78 -0.44
C GLN A 99 2.67 -0.08 -0.98
N ALA A 100 3.92 0.37 -0.82
CA ALA A 100 5.09 -0.37 -1.30
C ALA A 100 5.46 -1.58 -0.42
N VAL A 101 5.11 -1.57 0.89
CA VAL A 101 5.30 -2.72 1.81
C VAL A 101 4.48 -3.96 1.48
N PRO A 102 3.16 -3.87 1.28
CA PRO A 102 2.32 -5.04 1.04
C PRO A 102 2.43 -5.62 -0.38
N ARG A 103 3.29 -5.07 -1.24
CA ARG A 103 3.52 -5.57 -2.59
C ARG A 103 4.53 -6.71 -2.57
#